data_AF-J0XW68-F1
#
_entry.id   AF-J0XW68-F1
#
_cell.length_a   1.000
_cell.length_b   1.000
_cell.length_c   1.000
_cell.angle_alpha   90.00
_cell.angle_beta   90.00
_cell.angle_gamma   90.00
#
_symmetry.space_group_name_H-M   'P 1'
#
loop_
_entity.id
_entity.type
_entity.pdbx_description
1 polymer ?
#
loop_
_entity_poly.entity_id
_entity_poly.type
_entity_poly.pdbx_seq_one_letter_code
_entity_poly.pdbx_strand_id
1 'polypeptide(L)'
;MKPLFSALTLSLFLFSACQPPAPKSIKAYYFPIKALEEPQVYEYVDDSTGQVDYWLYNTVYDKAGNQFLLGTNYNQKGEQQQFFRSQILADGAILKDYRFFQTDSSGKSHTSSAKIKEPVLYPFKPTQEEGQVYRFWVNFSIAPDTAVIYDIVRNRSLSKEALTFSWEGQELPAIQLDVEEFSETNDSINGGHWKIQGQRQEIYAQGLGLVYIKSISDAARQHSRLKRRLSSEEFQALFQNKNLKAQ
;
A
#
# COMPACT_ATOMS: atom_id res chain seq x y z
N MET A 1 70.27 -7.06 34.38
CA MET A 1 68.86 -6.99 34.83
C MET A 1 68.11 -6.08 33.86
N LYS A 2 67.21 -6.64 33.03
CA LYS A 2 66.43 -5.90 32.02
C LYS A 2 64.99 -5.73 32.53
N PRO A 3 64.34 -4.57 32.37
CA PRO A 3 62.94 -4.42 32.72
C PRO A 3 62.05 -5.02 31.62
N LEU A 4 61.04 -5.76 32.06
CA LEU A 4 60.01 -6.39 31.23
C LEU A 4 58.87 -5.37 31.05
N PHE A 5 58.77 -4.72 29.90
CA PHE A 5 57.57 -3.96 29.51
C PHE A 5 56.59 -4.93 28.85
N SER A 6 55.51 -5.25 29.56
CA SER A 6 54.38 -6.02 29.02
C SER A 6 53.43 -5.06 28.33
N ALA A 7 53.44 -5.06 26.99
CA ALA A 7 52.51 -4.30 26.17
C ALA A 7 51.24 -5.14 25.93
N LEU A 8 50.19 -4.86 26.71
CA LEU A 8 48.86 -5.44 26.51
C LEU A 8 48.21 -4.77 25.28
N THR A 9 48.24 -5.47 24.14
CA THR A 9 47.63 -5.00 22.89
C THR A 9 46.12 -5.24 22.94
N LEU A 10 45.35 -4.20 23.24
CA LEU A 10 43.89 -4.20 23.21
C LEU A 10 43.43 -4.15 21.74
N SER A 11 43.14 -5.32 21.18
CA SER A 11 42.63 -5.47 19.81
C SER A 11 41.15 -5.04 19.76
N LEU A 12 40.92 -3.77 19.44
CA LEU A 12 39.59 -3.19 19.20
C LEU A 12 39.07 -3.73 17.84
N PHE A 13 38.31 -4.83 17.88
CA PHE A 13 37.47 -5.23 16.75
C PHE A 13 36.31 -4.25 16.62
N LEU A 14 36.54 -3.16 15.89
CA LEU A 14 35.49 -2.29 15.39
C LEU A 14 34.68 -3.07 14.36
N PHE A 15 33.61 -3.72 14.82
CA PHE A 15 32.50 -4.13 13.94
C PHE A 15 31.89 -2.86 13.36
N SER A 16 32.46 -2.40 12.24
CA SER A 16 31.77 -1.46 11.36
C SER A 16 30.54 -2.18 10.81
N ALA A 17 29.40 -1.93 11.45
CA ALA A 17 28.09 -2.15 10.85
C ALA A 17 27.97 -1.15 9.69
N CYS A 18 28.61 -1.47 8.57
CA CYS A 18 28.42 -0.78 7.31
C CYS A 18 27.00 -1.12 6.88
N GLN A 19 26.05 -0.21 7.15
CA GLN A 19 24.71 -0.34 6.61
C GLN A 19 24.84 -0.41 5.08
N PRO A 20 24.30 -1.45 4.42
CA PRO A 20 24.36 -1.52 2.97
C PRO A 20 23.68 -0.25 2.41
N PRO A 21 24.28 0.39 1.38
CA PRO A 21 23.68 1.55 0.77
C PRO A 21 22.28 1.19 0.27
N ALA A 22 21.35 2.13 0.42
CA ALA A 22 19.98 1.96 -0.03
C ALA A 22 19.96 1.49 -1.49
N PRO A 23 19.01 0.61 -1.88
CA PRO A 23 18.94 0.11 -3.24
C PRO A 23 18.85 1.29 -4.22
N LYS A 24 19.72 1.31 -5.24
CA LYS A 24 19.64 2.28 -6.34
C LYS A 24 18.27 2.27 -7.04
N SER A 25 17.53 1.17 -6.90
CA SER A 25 16.14 1.05 -7.29
C SER A 25 15.40 0.14 -6.31
N ILE A 26 14.19 0.54 -5.91
CA ILE A 26 13.29 -0.26 -5.08
C ILE A 26 12.14 -0.89 -5.88
N LYS A 27 12.24 -0.91 -7.22
CA LYS A 27 11.22 -1.50 -8.10
C LYS A 27 10.92 -2.98 -7.78
N ALA A 28 11.93 -3.74 -7.32
CA ALA A 28 11.78 -5.16 -7.01
C ALA A 28 10.87 -5.44 -5.80
N TYR A 29 10.62 -4.43 -4.95
CA TYR A 29 9.72 -4.49 -3.81
C TYR A 29 8.30 -4.06 -4.15
N TYR A 30 8.09 -3.42 -5.31
CA TYR A 30 6.74 -3.14 -5.79
C TYR A 30 6.02 -4.44 -6.17
N PHE A 31 4.73 -4.35 -6.47
CA PHE A 31 3.96 -5.50 -6.95
C PHE A 31 4.67 -6.19 -8.13
N PRO A 32 4.64 -7.53 -8.22
CA PRO A 32 5.35 -8.29 -9.26
C PRO A 32 4.66 -8.15 -10.61
N ILE A 33 4.78 -6.98 -11.25
CA ILE A 33 3.98 -6.54 -12.40
C ILE A 33 3.93 -7.58 -13.52
N LYS A 34 5.05 -8.22 -13.85
CA LYS A 34 5.08 -9.26 -14.89
C LYS A 34 4.29 -10.52 -14.51
N ALA A 35 4.37 -10.96 -13.25
CA ALA A 35 3.62 -12.12 -12.79
C ALA A 35 2.11 -11.84 -12.72
N LEU A 36 1.74 -10.57 -12.49
CA LEU A 36 0.36 -10.11 -12.42
C LEU A 36 -0.31 -9.91 -13.79
N GLU A 37 0.34 -10.26 -14.90
CA GLU A 37 -0.34 -10.48 -16.18
C GLU A 37 -1.39 -11.60 -16.04
N GLU A 38 -1.13 -12.55 -15.14
CA GLU A 38 -2.13 -13.47 -14.61
C GLU A 38 -2.75 -12.85 -13.35
N PRO A 39 -4.06 -12.53 -13.34
CA PRO A 39 -4.68 -11.84 -12.22
C PRO A 39 -4.60 -12.64 -10.92
N GLN A 40 -4.21 -11.96 -9.83
CA GLN A 40 -4.13 -12.55 -8.49
C GLN A 40 -4.85 -11.70 -7.46
N VAL A 41 -5.48 -12.36 -6.49
CA VAL A 41 -6.14 -11.69 -5.37
C VAL A 41 -5.27 -11.77 -4.13
N TYR A 42 -5.03 -10.63 -3.50
CA TYR A 42 -4.30 -10.51 -2.25
C TYR A 42 -5.31 -10.40 -1.11
N GLU A 43 -5.30 -11.36 -0.18
CA GLU A 43 -6.15 -11.34 1.02
C GLU A 43 -5.39 -10.65 2.16
N TYR A 44 -5.88 -9.49 2.58
CA TYR A 44 -5.37 -8.76 3.74
C TYR A 44 -6.29 -8.98 4.93
N VAL A 45 -5.70 -9.21 6.10
CA VAL A 45 -6.44 -9.35 7.36
C VAL A 45 -5.99 -8.29 8.32
N ASP A 46 -6.96 -7.59 8.91
CA ASP A 46 -6.70 -6.74 10.06
C ASP A 46 -6.51 -7.59 11.31
N ASP A 47 -5.34 -7.51 11.93
CA ASP A 47 -4.98 -8.35 13.08
C ASP A 47 -5.76 -8.01 14.36
N SER A 48 -6.34 -6.81 14.44
CA SER A 48 -7.07 -6.36 15.62
C SER A 48 -8.54 -6.72 15.59
N THR A 49 -9.15 -6.69 14.41
CA THR A 49 -10.59 -6.89 14.20
C THR A 49 -10.93 -8.21 13.51
N GLY A 50 -9.94 -8.83 12.85
CA GLY A 50 -10.16 -9.97 11.96
C GLY A 50 -10.87 -9.60 10.64
N GLN A 51 -11.09 -8.29 10.37
CA GLN A 51 -11.68 -7.85 9.12
C GLN A 51 -10.81 -8.23 7.93
N VAL A 52 -11.44 -8.66 6.85
CA VAL A 52 -10.76 -9.12 5.64
C VAL A 52 -11.10 -8.22 4.46
N ASP A 53 -10.06 -7.76 3.77
CA ASP A 53 -10.16 -7.05 2.50
C ASP A 53 -9.40 -7.82 1.42
N TYR A 54 -9.96 -7.84 0.21
CA TYR A 54 -9.39 -8.52 -0.94
C TYR A 54 -9.00 -7.51 -2.00
N TRP A 55 -7.78 -7.60 -2.52
CA TRP A 55 -7.32 -6.78 -3.63
C TRP A 55 -7.00 -7.66 -4.85
N LEU A 56 -7.82 -7.57 -5.89
CA LEU A 56 -7.52 -8.17 -7.19
C LEU A 56 -6.56 -7.26 -7.95
N TYR A 57 -5.38 -7.77 -8.24
CA TYR A 57 -4.39 -7.10 -9.06
C TYR A 57 -4.26 -7.75 -10.44
N ASN A 58 -4.14 -6.92 -11.46
CA ASN A 58 -3.98 -7.35 -12.85
C ASN A 58 -3.11 -6.34 -13.63
N THR A 59 -2.14 -6.83 -14.36
CA THR A 59 -1.30 -6.04 -15.27
C THR A 59 -1.89 -6.05 -16.67
N VAL A 60 -2.09 -4.87 -17.24
CA VAL A 60 -2.59 -4.71 -18.61
C VAL A 60 -1.71 -3.77 -19.41
N TYR A 61 -1.78 -3.90 -20.73
CA TYR A 61 -1.10 -3.02 -21.68
C TYR A 61 -2.13 -2.27 -22.51
N ASP A 62 -1.90 -0.97 -22.76
CA ASP A 62 -2.70 -0.26 -23.75
C ASP A 62 -2.21 -0.53 -25.18
N LYS A 63 -2.93 0.03 -26.17
CA LYS A 63 -2.58 -0.13 -27.59
C LYS A 63 -1.21 0.44 -27.96
N ALA A 64 -0.69 1.38 -27.17
CA ALA A 64 0.64 1.97 -27.36
C ALA A 64 1.74 1.19 -26.61
N GLY A 65 1.38 0.08 -25.94
CA GLY A 65 2.31 -0.75 -25.17
C GLY A 65 2.65 -0.18 -23.79
N ASN A 66 1.95 0.86 -23.31
CA ASN A 66 2.16 1.35 -21.96
C ASN A 66 1.62 0.32 -20.96
N GLN A 67 2.42 0.03 -19.93
CA GLN A 67 2.09 -0.94 -18.90
C GLN A 67 1.30 -0.27 -17.76
N PHE A 68 0.26 -0.95 -17.29
CA PHE A 68 -0.57 -0.50 -16.18
C PHE A 68 -0.78 -1.62 -15.17
N LEU A 69 -0.83 -1.27 -13.89
CA LEU A 69 -1.36 -2.14 -12.83
C LEU A 69 -2.77 -1.66 -12.48
N LEU A 70 -3.72 -2.59 -12.52
CA LEU A 70 -5.08 -2.41 -12.05
C LEU A 70 -5.18 -3.02 -10.64
N GLY A 71 -5.88 -2.34 -9.74
CA GLY A 71 -6.23 -2.87 -8.43
C GLY A 71 -7.70 -2.67 -8.15
N THR A 72 -8.41 -3.73 -7.80
CA THR A 72 -9.83 -3.67 -7.39
C THR A 72 -9.96 -4.21 -5.97
N ASN A 73 -10.51 -3.39 -5.08
CA ASN A 73 -10.78 -3.78 -3.70
C ASN A 73 -12.19 -4.34 -3.56
N TYR A 74 -12.30 -5.45 -2.85
CA TYR A 74 -13.55 -6.05 -2.43
C TYR A 74 -13.54 -6.22 -0.91
N ASN A 75 -14.69 -5.96 -0.29
CA ASN A 75 -14.87 -6.22 1.13
C ASN A 75 -15.10 -7.73 1.41
N GLN A 76 -15.25 -8.10 2.68
CA GLN A 76 -15.52 -9.47 3.13
C GLN A 76 -16.80 -10.14 2.57
N LYS A 77 -17.71 -9.36 1.97
CA LYS A 77 -18.93 -9.83 1.29
C LYS A 77 -18.74 -10.01 -0.22
N GLY A 78 -17.59 -9.62 -0.76
CA GLY A 78 -17.31 -9.66 -2.20
C GLY A 78 -17.85 -8.44 -2.95
N GLU A 79 -18.25 -7.39 -2.22
CA GLU A 79 -18.74 -6.15 -2.83
C GLU A 79 -17.54 -5.26 -3.17
N GLN A 80 -17.46 -4.83 -4.43
CA GLN A 80 -16.43 -3.91 -4.87
C GLN A 80 -16.56 -2.57 -4.16
N GLN A 81 -15.46 -2.07 -3.59
CA GLN A 81 -15.40 -0.79 -2.87
C GLN A 81 -14.57 0.25 -3.63
N GLN A 82 -13.46 -0.19 -4.23
CA GLN A 82 -12.50 0.71 -4.87
C GLN A 82 -11.92 0.09 -6.13
N PHE A 83 -11.50 0.94 -7.04
CA PHE A 83 -10.70 0.59 -8.21
C PHE A 83 -9.62 1.64 -8.41
N PHE A 84 -8.39 1.22 -8.72
CA PHE A 84 -7.36 2.10 -9.25
C PHE A 84 -6.74 1.54 -10.52
N ARG A 85 -6.23 2.46 -11.35
CA ARG A 85 -5.34 2.17 -12.48
C ARG A 85 -4.08 3.00 -12.33
N SER A 86 -2.93 2.35 -12.23
CA SER A 86 -1.63 3.01 -12.20
C SER A 86 -0.85 2.74 -13.47
N GLN A 87 -0.18 3.75 -14.01
CA GLN A 87 0.79 3.59 -15.09
C GLN A 87 2.16 3.28 -14.48
N ILE A 88 2.84 2.28 -15.04
CA ILE A 88 4.20 1.91 -14.66
C ILE A 88 5.17 2.68 -15.55
N LEU A 89 6.00 3.52 -14.94
CA LEU A 89 7.02 4.32 -15.58
C LEU A 89 8.43 3.78 -15.27
N ALA A 90 9.44 4.42 -15.85
CA ALA A 90 10.84 4.06 -15.61
C ALA A 90 11.31 4.38 -14.18
N ASP A 91 10.69 5.37 -13.54
CA ASP A 91 11.07 5.97 -12.26
C ASP A 91 10.05 5.75 -11.14
N GLY A 92 8.86 5.22 -11.45
CA GLY A 92 7.86 4.89 -10.43
C GLY A 92 6.53 4.41 -11.02
N ALA A 93 5.54 4.29 -10.14
CA ALA A 93 4.15 4.06 -10.50
C ALA A 93 3.33 5.31 -10.17
N ILE A 94 2.50 5.74 -11.13
CA ILE A 94 1.62 6.91 -10.97
C ILE A 94 0.16 6.55 -11.18
N LEU A 95 -0.73 7.13 -10.38
CA LEU A 95 -2.16 6.97 -10.48
C LEU A 95 -2.70 7.66 -11.74
N LYS A 96 -3.57 6.97 -12.48
CA LYS A 96 -4.27 7.51 -13.65
C LYS A 96 -5.78 7.52 -13.50
N ASP A 97 -6.32 6.61 -12.70
CA ASP A 97 -7.74 6.55 -12.39
C ASP A 97 -7.91 6.00 -10.97
N TYR A 98 -8.87 6.56 -10.23
CA TYR A 98 -9.23 6.09 -8.90
C TYR A 98 -10.73 6.30 -8.68
N ARG A 99 -11.43 5.20 -8.42
CA ARG A 99 -12.89 5.14 -8.35
C ARG A 99 -13.36 4.46 -7.08
N PHE A 100 -14.47 4.94 -6.56
CA PHE A 100 -15.17 4.42 -5.39
C PHE A 100 -16.54 3.92 -5.80
N PHE A 101 -16.97 2.83 -5.18
CA PHE A 101 -18.23 2.16 -5.46
C PHE A 101 -19.04 2.06 -4.17
N GLN A 102 -20.31 2.43 -4.26
CA GLN A 102 -21.25 2.31 -3.14
C GLN A 102 -22.59 1.81 -3.66
N THR A 103 -23.23 0.93 -2.89
CA THR A 103 -24.61 0.50 -3.15
C THR A 103 -25.51 1.17 -2.14
N ASP A 104 -26.55 1.87 -2.61
CA ASP A 104 -27.53 2.48 -1.72
C ASP A 104 -28.56 1.47 -1.18
N SER A 105 -29.44 1.92 -0.30
CA SER A 105 -30.48 1.07 0.31
C SER A 105 -31.50 0.50 -0.69
N SER A 106 -31.60 1.05 -1.90
CA SER A 106 -32.44 0.53 -2.98
C SER A 106 -31.74 -0.55 -3.82
N GLY A 107 -30.46 -0.84 -3.52
CA GLY A 107 -29.64 -1.78 -4.29
C GLY A 107 -29.01 -1.15 -5.53
N LYS A 108 -29.14 0.18 -5.73
CA LYS A 108 -28.52 0.86 -6.87
C LYS A 108 -27.05 1.13 -6.57
N SER A 109 -26.18 0.73 -7.50
CA SER A 109 -24.75 1.00 -7.44
C SER A 109 -24.43 2.40 -7.99
N HIS A 110 -23.58 3.12 -7.27
CA HIS A 110 -23.05 4.42 -7.63
C HIS A 110 -21.53 4.32 -7.78
N THR A 111 -20.99 5.07 -8.73
CA THR A 111 -19.54 5.17 -8.94
C THR A 111 -19.11 6.62 -8.85
N SER A 112 -18.10 6.88 -8.03
CA SER A 112 -17.51 8.21 -7.89
C SER A 112 -16.04 8.17 -8.31
N SER A 113 -15.61 9.13 -9.14
CA SER A 113 -14.22 9.22 -9.59
C SER A 113 -13.49 10.30 -8.82
N ALA A 114 -12.26 10.02 -8.40
CA ALA A 114 -11.42 10.99 -7.73
C ALA A 114 -10.75 11.94 -8.73
N LYS A 115 -10.69 13.22 -8.36
CA LYS A 115 -9.81 14.18 -9.01
C LYS A 115 -8.39 14.00 -8.46
N ILE A 116 -7.48 13.58 -9.34
CA ILE A 116 -6.08 13.38 -9.01
C ILE A 116 -5.35 14.72 -9.12
N LYS A 117 -4.77 15.19 -8.01
CA LYS A 117 -3.98 16.42 -7.94
C LYS A 117 -2.48 16.11 -8.01
N GLU A 118 -2.04 15.07 -7.30
CA GLU A 118 -0.66 14.56 -7.29
C GLU A 118 -0.71 13.02 -7.42
N PRO A 119 -0.08 12.40 -8.42
CA PRO A 119 -0.37 11.01 -8.76
C PRO A 119 0.63 9.99 -8.22
N VAL A 120 1.66 10.37 -7.45
CA VAL A 120 2.77 9.45 -7.14
C VAL A 120 2.32 8.36 -6.15
N LEU A 121 2.24 7.11 -6.61
CA LEU A 121 1.91 5.96 -5.76
C LEU A 121 3.16 5.36 -5.13
N TYR A 122 4.19 5.16 -5.93
CA TYR A 122 5.40 4.46 -5.49
C TYR A 122 6.63 4.89 -6.33
N PRO A 123 7.70 5.42 -5.71
CA PRO A 123 8.94 5.76 -6.41
C PRO A 123 9.80 4.51 -6.62
N PHE A 124 10.29 4.27 -7.83
CA PHE A 124 11.28 3.20 -8.07
C PHE A 124 12.70 3.64 -7.75
N LYS A 125 12.98 4.94 -7.76
CA LYS A 125 14.31 5.49 -7.47
C LYS A 125 14.19 6.58 -6.40
N PRO A 126 13.78 6.24 -5.17
CA PRO A 126 13.70 7.20 -4.09
C PRO A 126 15.09 7.75 -3.73
N THR A 127 15.16 9.01 -3.35
CA THR A 127 16.35 9.56 -2.69
C THR A 127 16.22 9.41 -1.18
N GLN A 128 17.36 9.47 -0.46
CA GLN A 128 17.39 9.55 1.00
C GLN A 128 17.68 10.97 1.49
N GLU A 129 17.46 11.95 0.64
CA GLU A 129 17.62 13.36 0.98
C GLU A 129 16.56 13.76 2.02
N GLU A 130 16.99 14.51 3.03
CA GLU A 130 16.12 14.95 4.10
C GLU A 130 15.01 15.85 3.54
N GLY A 131 13.76 15.58 3.95
CA GLY A 131 12.58 16.32 3.47
C GLY A 131 12.05 15.88 2.10
N GLN A 132 12.71 14.96 1.38
CA GLN A 132 12.14 14.42 0.14
C GLN A 132 10.91 13.56 0.44
N VAL A 133 9.79 13.90 -0.21
CA VAL A 133 8.53 13.15 -0.14
C VAL A 133 7.98 12.84 -1.52
N TYR A 134 7.26 11.74 -1.64
CA TYR A 134 6.55 11.31 -2.84
C TYR A 134 5.05 11.42 -2.58
N ARG A 135 4.44 12.41 -3.24
CA ARG A 135 3.09 12.85 -2.91
C ARG A 135 2.02 12.16 -3.75
N PHE A 136 1.05 11.63 -3.04
CA PHE A 136 -0.26 11.26 -3.55
C PHE A 136 -1.28 12.25 -3.02
N TRP A 137 -2.11 12.82 -3.89
CA TRP A 137 -3.19 13.72 -3.50
C TRP A 137 -4.39 13.52 -4.40
N VAL A 138 -5.51 13.17 -3.78
CA VAL A 138 -6.81 13.04 -4.45
C VAL A 138 -7.88 13.83 -3.70
N ASN A 139 -8.88 14.25 -4.47
CA ASN A 139 -10.09 14.91 -3.99
C ASN A 139 -11.30 14.18 -4.58
N PHE A 140 -12.31 13.87 -3.78
CA PHE A 140 -13.49 13.14 -4.24
C PHE A 140 -14.70 13.37 -3.34
N SER A 141 -15.88 13.02 -3.82
CA SER A 141 -17.11 12.85 -3.04
C SER A 141 -17.63 11.43 -3.30
N ILE A 142 -18.50 10.90 -2.43
CA ILE A 142 -19.05 9.54 -2.60
C ILE A 142 -20.56 9.64 -2.81
N ALA A 143 -21.00 9.41 -4.04
CA ALA A 143 -22.42 9.33 -4.38
C ALA A 143 -23.15 8.24 -3.57
N PRO A 144 -24.42 8.48 -3.16
CA PRO A 144 -25.28 9.57 -3.62
C PRO A 144 -25.05 10.91 -2.93
N ASP A 145 -24.31 10.96 -1.81
CA ASP A 145 -24.03 12.19 -1.09
C ASP A 145 -22.79 12.90 -1.66
N THR A 146 -23.02 13.82 -2.60
CA THR A 146 -21.94 14.63 -3.17
C THR A 146 -21.70 15.93 -2.41
N ALA A 147 -22.41 16.19 -1.31
CA ALA A 147 -22.23 17.39 -0.52
C ALA A 147 -21.01 17.32 0.40
N VAL A 148 -20.59 16.09 0.74
CA VAL A 148 -19.38 15.81 1.50
C VAL A 148 -18.21 15.59 0.55
N ILE A 149 -17.19 16.43 0.68
CA ILE A 149 -15.96 16.40 -0.11
C ILE A 149 -14.82 15.92 0.78
N TYR A 150 -14.07 14.95 0.28
CA TYR A 150 -12.89 14.39 0.90
C TYR A 150 -11.64 14.82 0.13
N ASP A 151 -10.64 15.30 0.86
CA ASP A 151 -9.27 15.50 0.37
C ASP A 151 -8.34 14.56 1.15
N ILE A 152 -7.58 13.74 0.42
CA ILE A 152 -6.60 12.83 1.01
C ILE A 152 -5.23 13.13 0.42
N VAL A 153 -4.28 13.48 1.28
CA VAL A 153 -2.86 13.68 0.96
C VAL A 153 -2.05 12.61 1.68
N ARG A 154 -1.14 11.95 0.96
CA ARG A 154 -0.15 11.03 1.51
C ARG A 154 1.23 11.45 1.04
N ASN A 155 2.10 11.79 1.98
CA ASN A 155 3.51 12.07 1.72
C ASN A 155 4.31 10.83 2.12
N ARG A 156 4.91 10.15 1.14
CA ARG A 156 5.74 8.96 1.39
C ARG A 156 7.22 9.31 1.41
N SER A 157 7.96 8.76 2.37
CA SER A 157 9.42 8.78 2.40
C SER A 157 9.96 7.37 2.60
N LEU A 158 11.14 7.10 2.05
CA LEU A 158 11.80 5.80 2.23
C LEU A 158 12.46 5.73 3.61
N SER A 159 12.12 4.71 4.40
CA SER A 159 12.82 4.42 5.65
C SER A 159 14.25 3.92 5.38
N LYS A 160 15.18 4.24 6.28
CA LYS A 160 16.57 3.77 6.24
C LYS A 160 16.75 2.39 6.88
N GLU A 161 15.70 1.83 7.46
CA GLU A 161 15.75 0.55 8.17
C GLU A 161 15.77 -0.62 7.19
N ALA A 162 16.65 -1.59 7.46
CA ALA A 162 16.65 -2.87 6.77
C ALA A 162 15.61 -3.78 7.42
N LEU A 163 14.73 -4.36 6.60
CA LEU A 163 13.65 -5.23 7.07
C LEU A 163 13.69 -6.58 6.35
N THR A 164 13.18 -7.60 7.01
CA THR A 164 12.84 -8.88 6.39
C THR A 164 11.37 -9.21 6.64
N PHE A 165 10.80 -10.02 5.76
CA PHE A 165 9.43 -10.50 5.88
C PHE A 165 9.37 -11.99 5.62
N SER A 166 8.82 -12.74 6.58
CA SER A 166 8.65 -14.19 6.46
C SER A 166 7.43 -14.52 5.61
N TRP A 167 7.63 -15.24 4.51
CA TRP A 167 6.57 -15.70 3.62
C TRP A 167 6.81 -17.15 3.21
N GLU A 168 5.83 -18.02 3.47
CA GLU A 168 5.90 -19.45 3.09
C GLU A 168 7.20 -20.15 3.55
N GLY A 169 7.69 -19.78 4.73
CA GLY A 169 8.92 -20.33 5.32
C GLY A 169 10.22 -19.76 4.74
N GLN A 170 10.16 -18.72 3.91
CA GLN A 170 11.31 -17.99 3.38
C GLN A 170 11.37 -16.57 3.95
N GLU A 171 12.58 -16.12 4.28
CA GLU A 171 12.83 -14.72 4.64
C GLU A 171 13.12 -13.89 3.39
N LEU A 172 12.23 -12.95 3.09
CA LEU A 172 12.38 -12.05 1.95
C LEU A 172 12.91 -10.69 2.41
N PRO A 173 13.82 -10.05 1.66
CA PRO A 173 14.14 -8.65 1.87
C PRO A 173 12.88 -7.79 1.80
N ALA A 174 12.77 -6.81 2.68
CA ALA A 174 11.66 -5.86 2.72
C ALA A 174 12.16 -4.42 2.89
N ILE A 175 11.30 -3.48 2.52
CA ILE A 175 11.49 -2.04 2.75
C ILE A 175 10.24 -1.46 3.41
N GLN A 176 10.39 -0.29 4.03
CA GLN A 176 9.29 0.49 4.57
C GLN A 176 9.22 1.85 3.89
N LEU A 177 8.01 2.25 3.54
CA LEU A 177 7.66 3.64 3.28
C LEU A 177 6.93 4.19 4.49
N ASP A 178 7.47 5.25 5.07
CA ASP A 178 6.81 6.05 6.08
C ASP A 178 5.88 7.04 5.38
N VAL A 179 4.66 7.16 5.89
CA VAL A 179 3.58 7.89 5.24
C VAL A 179 2.93 8.85 6.22
N GLU A 180 3.07 10.14 5.98
CA GLU A 180 2.24 11.14 6.64
C GLU A 180 0.94 11.28 5.85
N GLU A 181 -0.18 11.00 6.49
CA GLU A 181 -1.52 11.09 5.89
C GLU A 181 -2.27 12.28 6.48
N PHE A 182 -2.82 13.12 5.61
CA PHE A 182 -3.72 14.20 5.95
C PHE A 182 -5.04 13.95 5.23
N SER A 183 -6.12 13.88 6.00
CA SER A 183 -7.47 13.75 5.47
C SER A 183 -8.31 14.94 5.93
N GLU A 184 -8.96 15.59 4.98
CA GLU A 184 -9.89 16.69 5.22
C GLU A 184 -11.26 16.30 4.69
N THR A 185 -12.30 16.53 5.48
CA THR A 185 -13.70 16.31 5.12
C THR A 185 -14.45 17.60 5.29
N ASN A 186 -15.14 18.03 4.22
CA ASN A 186 -15.94 19.24 4.21
C ASN A 186 -17.38 18.90 3.80
N ASP A 187 -18.32 19.11 4.71
CA ASP A 187 -19.76 19.00 4.47
C ASP A 187 -20.33 20.38 4.20
N SER A 188 -20.57 20.64 2.91
CA SER A 188 -21.08 21.93 2.43
C SER A 188 -22.51 22.24 2.84
N ILE A 189 -23.30 21.24 3.23
CA ILE A 189 -24.71 21.41 3.61
C ILE A 189 -24.83 21.68 5.10
N ASN A 190 -24.17 20.87 5.93
CA ASN A 190 -24.28 20.96 7.39
C ASN A 190 -23.20 21.86 8.01
N GLY A 191 -22.29 22.43 7.20
CA GLY A 191 -21.21 23.31 7.67
C GLY A 191 -20.12 22.57 8.45
N GLY A 192 -20.01 21.25 8.24
CA GLY A 192 -19.07 20.40 8.96
C GLY A 192 -17.68 20.43 8.33
N HIS A 193 -16.64 20.58 9.16
CA HIS A 193 -15.26 20.56 8.69
C HIS A 193 -14.39 19.79 9.66
N TRP A 194 -13.76 18.72 9.16
CA TRP A 194 -12.92 17.84 9.98
C TRP A 194 -11.57 17.63 9.30
N LYS A 195 -10.52 17.66 10.13
CA LYS A 195 -9.15 17.35 9.71
C LYS A 195 -8.63 16.24 10.58
N ILE A 196 -8.07 15.23 9.94
CA ILE A 196 -7.44 14.09 10.59
C ILE A 196 -6.02 14.02 10.07
N GLN A 197 -5.07 14.00 11.00
CA GLN A 197 -3.68 13.69 10.71
C GLN A 197 -3.39 12.27 11.19
N GLY A 198 -2.61 11.54 10.40
CA GLY A 198 -2.22 10.19 10.70
C GLY A 198 -0.83 9.88 10.20
N GLN A 199 -0.27 8.83 10.78
CA GLN A 199 0.97 8.20 10.37
C GLN A 199 0.65 6.79 9.89
N ARG A 200 1.19 6.41 8.74
CA ARG A 200 1.08 5.07 8.19
C ARG A 200 2.47 4.53 7.87
N GLN A 201 2.66 3.24 8.13
CA GLN A 201 3.79 2.46 7.67
C GLN A 201 3.28 1.50 6.58
N GLU A 202 3.94 1.51 5.43
CA GLU A 202 3.70 0.55 4.35
C GLU A 202 4.96 -0.29 4.16
N ILE A 203 4.89 -1.59 4.47
CA ILE A 203 6.01 -2.52 4.28
C ILE A 203 5.80 -3.31 3.00
N TYR A 204 6.83 -3.30 2.16
CA TYR A 204 6.85 -3.99 0.87
C TYR A 204 7.94 -5.06 0.88
N ALA A 205 7.57 -6.30 0.53
CA ALA A 205 8.51 -7.41 0.43
C ALA A 205 8.86 -7.70 -1.03
N GLN A 206 10.13 -8.03 -1.27
CA GLN A 206 10.66 -8.29 -2.61
C GLN A 206 9.87 -9.41 -3.30
N GLY A 207 9.36 -9.13 -4.50
CA GLY A 207 8.59 -10.09 -5.30
C GLY A 207 7.14 -10.32 -4.85
N LEU A 208 6.70 -9.71 -3.73
CA LEU A 208 5.31 -9.79 -3.25
C LEU A 208 4.55 -8.49 -3.46
N GLY A 209 5.18 -7.33 -3.23
CA GLY A 209 4.50 -6.04 -3.17
C GLY A 209 4.17 -5.67 -1.72
N LEU A 210 3.05 -4.96 -1.52
CA LEU A 210 2.63 -4.48 -0.20
C LEU A 210 2.21 -5.66 0.70
N VAL A 211 2.93 -5.90 1.79
CA VAL A 211 2.68 -7.03 2.69
C VAL A 211 2.13 -6.63 4.04
N TYR A 212 2.33 -5.37 4.45
CA TYR A 212 1.83 -4.89 5.74
C TYR A 212 1.54 -3.40 5.70
N ILE A 213 0.45 -3.02 6.35
CA ILE A 213 0.05 -1.64 6.59
C ILE A 213 -0.25 -1.48 8.06
N LYS A 214 0.37 -0.49 8.70
CA LYS A 214 -0.02 -0.02 10.03
C LYS A 214 -0.39 1.44 9.93
N SER A 215 -1.61 1.79 10.32
CA SER A 215 -2.09 3.17 10.32
C SER A 215 -2.44 3.58 11.74
N ILE A 216 -1.92 4.73 12.18
CA ILE A 216 -2.23 5.35 13.46
C ILE A 216 -2.70 6.76 13.17
N SER A 217 -3.88 7.10 13.65
CA SER A 217 -4.43 8.45 13.62
C SER A 217 -5.07 8.77 14.97
N ASP A 218 -5.52 10.01 15.12
CA ASP A 218 -6.27 10.44 16.30
C ASP A 218 -7.61 9.67 16.46
N ALA A 219 -8.15 9.15 15.36
CA ALA A 219 -9.44 8.46 15.34
C ALA A 219 -9.35 6.94 15.46
N ALA A 220 -8.29 6.33 14.90
CA ALA A 220 -8.20 4.89 14.75
C ALA A 220 -6.77 4.36 14.67
N ARG A 221 -6.61 3.09 15.04
CA ARG A 221 -5.41 2.29 14.82
C ARG A 221 -5.81 1.04 14.05
N GLN A 222 -5.13 0.79 12.93
CA GLN A 222 -5.42 -0.33 12.03
C GLN A 222 -4.12 -1.03 11.65
N HIS A 223 -4.16 -2.37 11.55
CA HIS A 223 -3.00 -3.19 11.24
C HIS A 223 -3.41 -4.28 10.26
N SER A 224 -3.14 -4.08 8.96
CA SER A 224 -3.52 -5.03 7.92
C SER A 224 -2.30 -5.75 7.37
N ARG A 225 -2.30 -7.09 7.38
CA ARG A 225 -1.22 -7.92 6.84
C ARG A 225 -1.69 -8.78 5.68
N LEU A 226 -0.82 -9.00 4.72
CA LEU A 226 -1.04 -9.98 3.67
C LEU A 226 -1.04 -11.38 4.29
N LYS A 227 -2.14 -12.11 4.11
CA LYS A 227 -2.30 -13.45 4.64
C LYS A 227 -2.03 -14.53 3.60
N ARG A 228 -2.52 -14.33 2.38
CA ARG A 228 -2.32 -15.25 1.25
C ARG A 228 -2.61 -14.53 -0.07
N ARG A 229 -2.14 -15.15 -1.16
CA ARG A 229 -2.55 -14.82 -2.52
C ARG A 229 -3.44 -15.95 -3.04
N LEU A 230 -4.46 -15.58 -3.80
CA LEU A 230 -5.46 -16.48 -4.34
C LEU A 230 -5.50 -16.32 -5.86
N SER A 231 -5.81 -17.42 -6.55
CA SER A 231 -6.25 -17.34 -7.95
C SER A 231 -7.65 -16.71 -8.04
N SER A 232 -8.05 -16.35 -9.26
CA SER A 232 -9.40 -15.83 -9.49
C SER A 232 -10.48 -16.90 -9.19
N GLU A 233 -10.20 -18.17 -9.47
CA GLU A 233 -11.09 -19.30 -9.19
C GLU A 233 -11.25 -19.51 -7.68
N GLU A 234 -10.16 -19.50 -6.93
CA GLU A 234 -10.19 -19.63 -5.47
C GLU A 234 -10.99 -18.49 -4.83
N PHE A 235 -10.79 -17.26 -5.31
CA PHE A 235 -11.54 -16.09 -4.85
C PHE A 235 -13.04 -16.23 -5.14
N GLN A 236 -13.43 -16.63 -6.35
CA GLN A 236 -14.85 -16.84 -6.70
C GLN A 236 -15.51 -17.90 -5.81
N ALA A 237 -14.79 -19.00 -5.51
CA ALA A 237 -15.29 -20.07 -4.66
C ALA A 237 -15.61 -19.62 -3.22
N LEU A 238 -14.98 -18.55 -2.72
CA LEU A 238 -15.26 -17.99 -1.38
C LEU A 238 -16.68 -17.42 -1.27
N PHE A 239 -17.25 -16.92 -2.36
CA PHE A 239 -18.55 -16.25 -2.35
C PHE A 239 -19.67 -17.10 -2.96
N GLN A 240 -19.36 -18.01 -3.88
CA GLN A 240 -20.33 -18.99 -4.37
C GLN A 240 -20.84 -19.90 -3.25
N ASN A 241 -19.95 -20.34 -2.35
CA ASN A 241 -20.32 -21.20 -1.21
C ASN A 241 -21.12 -20.48 -0.12
N LYS A 242 -21.05 -19.14 -0.02
CA LYS A 242 -21.85 -18.38 0.94
C LYS A 242 -23.32 -18.30 0.53
N ASN A 243 -23.61 -18.26 -0.76
CA ASN A 243 -24.98 -18.22 -1.27
C ASN A 243 -25.72 -19.58 -1.13
N LEU A 244 -24.98 -20.70 -1.10
CA LEU A 244 -25.56 -22.03 -0.91
C LEU A 244 -25.92 -22.36 0.55
N LYS A 245 -25.32 -21.66 1.54
CA LYS A 245 -25.63 -21.84 2.97
C LYS A 245 -26.78 -20.96 3.48
N ALA A 246 -27.31 -20.10 2.61
CA ALA A 246 -28.44 -19.21 2.91
C ALA A 246 -29.76 -19.69 2.27
N GLN A 247 -29.77 -20.89 1.67
CA GLN A 247 -30.95 -21.62 1.19
C GLN A 247 -31.22 -22.80 2.12
#